data_AF-A0AAU8BRQ0-F1
#
_entry.id   AF-A0AAU8BRQ0-F1
#
_cell.length_a   1.000
_cell.length_b   1.000
_cell.length_c   1.000
_cell.angle_alpha   90.00
_cell.angle_beta   90.00
_cell.angle_gamma   90.00
#
_symmetry.space_group_name_H-M   'P 1'
#
loop_
_entity.id
_entity.type
_entity.pdbx_description
1 polymer ?
#
loop_
_entity_poly.entity_id
_entity_poly.type
_entity_poly.pdbx_seq_one_letter_code
_entity_poly.pdbx_strand_id
1 'polypeptide(L)'
;MTVIVLEPNESSNAENETAVDGELDVPRRNAFGHDFRDFEKESMRNAIVQECYRKNHIYQTCEFANKKKEEYGKLNKAEMSIWDLDEPQIDHLLQTAEAIRRDHPHEHWLHLTALIHDLGKVLLHPAFGEEPQWCVVGDTFPLGCAFDNNIVHHQFFKENPDSRNPAFNTKLGIYSENIGLDNITMSWGHAEYMYLQCTAMELILS
;
A
#
# COMPACT_ATOMS: atom_id res chain seq x y z
N MET A 1 -20.37 -30.37 13.04
CA MET A 1 -21.28 -30.46 11.88
C MET A 1 -20.39 -30.69 10.67
N THR A 2 -20.30 -31.93 10.24
CA THR A 2 -19.35 -32.41 9.23
C THR A 2 -20.01 -32.27 7.86
N VAL A 3 -19.38 -31.56 6.94
CA VAL A 3 -19.84 -31.47 5.55
C VAL A 3 -18.93 -32.36 4.71
N ILE A 4 -19.52 -33.42 4.17
CA ILE A 4 -18.91 -34.37 3.24
C ILE A 4 -19.15 -33.80 1.83
N VAL A 5 -18.09 -33.59 1.05
CA VAL A 5 -18.19 -33.27 -0.37
C VAL A 5 -17.80 -34.50 -1.17
N LEU A 6 -18.70 -34.93 -2.06
CA LEU A 6 -18.51 -36.08 -2.95
C LEU A 6 -17.73 -35.64 -4.20
N GLU A 7 -16.66 -36.35 -4.53
CA GLU A 7 -15.96 -36.25 -5.81
C GLU A 7 -16.70 -37.01 -6.93
N PRO A 8 -16.54 -36.60 -8.19
CA PRO A 8 -16.55 -37.50 -9.33
C PRO A 8 -15.12 -37.77 -9.82
N ASN A 9 -14.82 -39.06 -9.95
CA ASN A 9 -13.57 -39.63 -10.38
C ASN A 9 -13.65 -39.96 -11.89
N GLU A 10 -12.81 -39.38 -12.75
CA GLU A 10 -12.41 -39.99 -14.02
C GLU A 10 -10.94 -39.65 -14.33
N SER A 11 -10.15 -40.71 -14.48
CA SER A 11 -8.71 -40.71 -14.75
C SER A 11 -8.40 -40.64 -16.25
N SER A 12 -7.39 -39.87 -16.65
CA SER A 12 -6.39 -40.34 -17.63
C SER A 12 -5.08 -39.54 -17.53
N ASN A 13 -3.97 -40.28 -17.59
CA ASN A 13 -2.59 -39.86 -17.40
C ASN A 13 -2.07 -38.91 -18.49
N ALA A 14 -1.17 -37.98 -18.13
CA ALA A 14 0.16 -37.87 -18.72
C ALA A 14 1.01 -36.84 -17.95
N GLU A 15 2.27 -37.20 -17.73
CA GLU A 15 3.33 -36.42 -17.11
C GLU A 15 3.57 -35.08 -17.81
N ASN A 16 3.81 -34.03 -17.04
CA ASN A 16 4.68 -32.94 -17.46
C ASN A 16 5.27 -32.25 -16.23
N GLU A 17 6.57 -32.44 -16.02
CA GLU A 17 7.40 -31.50 -15.28
C GLU A 17 7.31 -30.14 -15.97
N THR A 18 6.75 -29.13 -15.30
CA THR A 18 6.89 -27.75 -15.74
C THR A 18 7.14 -26.85 -14.55
N ALA A 19 8.18 -26.04 -14.71
CA ALA A 19 8.70 -25.06 -13.78
C ALA A 19 7.62 -24.25 -13.07
N VAL A 20 7.87 -24.00 -11.78
CA VAL A 20 7.15 -23.01 -10.97
C VAL A 20 7.49 -21.63 -11.56
N ASP A 21 6.69 -21.18 -12.53
CA ASP A 21 6.64 -19.76 -12.89
C ASP A 21 5.52 -19.15 -12.04
N GLY A 22 5.92 -18.42 -11.00
CA GLY A 22 5.06 -17.81 -9.99
C GLY A 22 4.30 -16.60 -10.51
N GLU A 23 3.65 -16.72 -11.67
CA GLU A 23 2.78 -15.67 -12.20
C GLU A 23 1.43 -15.76 -11.48
N LEU A 24 1.17 -14.82 -10.57
CA LEU A 24 -0.16 -14.60 -9.99
C LEU A 24 -1.13 -14.29 -11.12
N ASP A 25 -1.99 -15.24 -11.49
CA ASP A 25 -3.07 -15.03 -12.47
C ASP A 25 -4.13 -14.11 -11.84
N VAL A 26 -3.92 -12.80 -11.96
CA VAL A 26 -4.85 -11.79 -11.46
C VAL A 26 -5.96 -11.58 -12.50
N PRO A 27 -7.22 -11.93 -12.20
CA PRO A 27 -8.31 -11.69 -13.13
C PRO A 27 -8.43 -10.19 -13.41
N ARG A 28 -8.63 -9.80 -14.68
CA ARG A 28 -8.78 -8.38 -15.06
C ARG A 28 -9.97 -7.67 -14.40
N ARG A 29 -10.96 -8.44 -13.95
CA ARG A 29 -12.23 -7.94 -13.40
C ARG A 29 -12.56 -8.62 -12.08
N ASN A 30 -13.23 -7.87 -11.20
CA ASN A 30 -13.78 -8.43 -9.98
C ASN A 30 -14.98 -9.36 -10.27
N ALA A 31 -15.50 -10.03 -9.22
CA ALA A 31 -16.66 -10.93 -9.32
C ALA A 31 -17.94 -10.26 -9.87
N PHE A 32 -17.97 -8.93 -9.96
CA PHE A 32 -19.06 -8.12 -10.48
C PHE A 32 -18.81 -7.60 -11.91
N GLY A 33 -17.70 -8.01 -12.56
CA GLY A 33 -17.37 -7.62 -13.92
C GLY A 33 -16.78 -6.21 -14.05
N HIS A 34 -16.38 -5.56 -12.95
CA HIS A 34 -15.70 -4.27 -13.00
C HIS A 34 -14.19 -4.45 -13.09
N ASP A 35 -13.54 -3.65 -13.93
CA ASP A 35 -12.08 -3.64 -14.05
C ASP A 35 -11.44 -3.10 -12.75
N PHE A 36 -10.29 -3.67 -12.37
CA PHE A 36 -9.53 -3.16 -11.23
C PHE A 36 -8.82 -1.85 -11.58
N ARG A 37 -8.75 -0.91 -10.62
CA ARG A 37 -8.05 0.38 -10.74
C ARG A 37 -8.50 1.24 -11.93
N ASP A 38 -9.78 1.25 -12.23
CA ASP A 38 -10.37 2.09 -13.28
C ASP A 38 -10.74 3.49 -12.74
N PHE A 39 -9.91 4.47 -13.09
CA PHE A 39 -10.09 5.88 -12.71
C PHE A 39 -10.80 6.72 -13.78
N GLU A 40 -11.13 6.15 -14.95
CA GLU A 40 -11.72 6.88 -16.07
C GLU A 40 -13.26 6.87 -16.05
N LYS A 41 -13.87 5.82 -15.48
CA LYS A 41 -15.33 5.75 -15.34
C LYS A 41 -15.85 6.79 -14.36
N GLU A 42 -16.77 7.65 -14.78
CA GLU A 42 -17.37 8.66 -13.89
C GLU A 42 -18.26 7.98 -12.84
N SER A 43 -17.93 8.15 -11.57
CA SER A 43 -18.72 7.66 -10.44
C SER A 43 -18.48 8.53 -9.21
N MET A 44 -19.42 8.52 -8.26
CA MET A 44 -19.27 9.23 -6.98
C MET A 44 -18.01 8.77 -6.23
N ARG A 45 -17.71 7.46 -6.27
CA ARG A 45 -16.49 6.90 -5.71
C ARG A 45 -15.25 7.48 -6.38
N ASN A 46 -15.24 7.58 -7.71
CA ASN A 46 -14.09 8.10 -8.44
C ASN A 46 -13.89 9.60 -8.19
N ALA A 47 -14.96 10.38 -7.97
CA ALA A 47 -14.83 11.78 -7.55
C ALA A 47 -14.17 11.92 -6.17
N ILE A 48 -14.54 11.09 -5.20
CA ILE A 48 -13.93 11.08 -3.85
C ILE A 48 -12.45 10.67 -3.94
N VAL A 49 -12.15 9.62 -4.70
CA VAL A 49 -10.78 9.14 -4.91
C VAL A 49 -9.92 10.19 -5.61
N GLN A 50 -10.45 10.82 -6.66
CA GLN A 50 -9.74 11.88 -7.39
C GLN A 50 -9.45 13.09 -6.49
N GLU A 51 -10.40 13.51 -5.65
CA GLU A 51 -10.17 14.60 -4.69
C GLU A 51 -9.14 14.22 -3.63
N CYS A 52 -9.13 12.96 -3.19
CA CYS A 52 -8.11 12.43 -2.31
C CYS A 52 -6.71 12.54 -2.95
N TYR A 53 -6.55 12.06 -4.19
CA TYR A 53 -5.29 12.20 -4.94
C TYR A 53 -4.92 13.66 -5.20
N ARG A 54 -5.90 14.52 -5.51
CA ARG A 54 -5.64 15.95 -5.72
C ARG A 54 -5.03 16.59 -4.47
N LYS A 55 -5.63 16.39 -3.30
CA LYS A 55 -5.09 16.89 -2.04
C LYS A 55 -3.72 16.26 -1.74
N ASN A 56 -3.57 14.97 -1.95
CA ASN A 56 -2.31 14.26 -1.76
C ASN A 56 -1.20 14.89 -2.60
N HIS A 57 -1.37 15.01 -3.91
CA HIS A 57 -0.33 15.56 -4.79
C HIS A 57 -0.04 17.02 -4.54
N ILE A 58 -0.98 17.81 -4.01
CA ILE A 58 -0.74 19.22 -3.69
C ILE A 58 0.03 19.39 -2.38
N TYR A 59 -0.29 18.58 -1.36
CA TYR A 59 0.16 18.81 0.02
C TYR A 59 1.26 17.86 0.50
N GLN A 60 1.52 16.74 -0.20
CA GLN A 60 2.70 15.91 0.06
C GLN A 60 3.95 16.63 -0.46
N THR A 61 4.67 17.25 0.47
CA THR A 61 5.99 17.85 0.22
C THR A 61 7.07 17.10 0.99
N CYS A 62 8.32 17.21 0.57
CA CYS A 62 9.46 16.64 1.27
C CYS A 62 9.51 17.14 2.73
N GLU A 63 9.21 18.42 2.96
CA GLU A 63 9.10 18.99 4.31
C GLU A 63 7.97 18.36 5.13
N PHE A 64 6.77 18.22 4.54
CA PHE A 64 5.62 17.59 5.22
C PHE A 64 5.92 16.15 5.62
N ALA A 65 6.45 15.35 4.68
CA ALA A 65 6.76 13.95 4.94
C ALA A 65 7.82 13.80 6.03
N ASN A 66 8.89 14.59 6.00
CA ASN A 66 9.92 14.55 7.05
C ASN A 66 9.37 14.93 8.43
N LYS A 67 8.50 15.95 8.51
CA LYS A 67 7.83 16.30 9.78
C LYS A 67 6.96 15.16 10.30
N LYS A 68 6.21 14.49 9.43
CA LYS A 68 5.38 13.34 9.82
C LYS A 68 6.23 12.14 10.26
N LYS A 69 7.32 11.83 9.55
CA LYS A 69 8.28 10.80 9.97
C LYS A 69 8.86 11.11 11.36
N GLU A 70 9.24 12.35 11.63
CA GLU A 70 9.74 12.76 12.96
C GLU A 70 8.65 12.68 14.04
N GLU A 71 7.42 13.09 13.72
CA GLU A 71 6.30 13.06 14.65
C GLU A 71 5.94 11.63 15.05
N TYR A 72 5.69 10.77 14.05
CA TYR A 72 5.20 9.42 14.25
C TYR A 72 6.31 8.41 14.55
N GLY A 73 7.56 8.70 14.17
CA GLY A 73 8.73 7.88 14.50
C GLY A 73 9.03 7.81 16.00
N LYS A 74 8.37 8.62 16.84
CA LYS A 74 8.42 8.53 18.31
C LYS A 74 7.65 7.33 18.86
N LEU A 75 6.73 6.75 18.07
CA LEU A 75 5.96 5.55 18.40
C LEU A 75 5.26 5.60 19.77
N ASN A 76 4.74 6.78 20.12
CA ASN A 76 4.20 7.07 21.45
C ASN A 76 2.73 7.53 21.41
N LYS A 77 1.98 7.06 20.40
CA LYS A 77 0.59 7.47 20.18
C LYS A 77 -0.39 6.63 20.99
N ALA A 78 -0.50 5.33 20.68
CA ALA A 78 -1.37 4.39 21.38
C ALA A 78 -0.86 2.95 21.19
N GLU A 79 -1.30 2.06 22.08
CA GLU A 79 -1.12 0.61 21.96
C GLU A 79 -2.47 -0.01 21.59
N MET A 80 -2.53 -0.75 20.48
CA MET A 80 -3.74 -1.39 19.96
C MET A 80 -3.39 -2.76 19.38
N SER A 81 -4.32 -3.70 19.51
CA SER A 81 -4.28 -4.97 18.79
C SER A 81 -4.90 -4.81 17.39
N ILE A 82 -4.64 -5.78 16.51
CA ILE A 82 -5.25 -5.83 15.16
C ILE A 82 -6.79 -5.85 15.24
N TRP A 83 -7.34 -6.40 16.32
CA TRP A 83 -8.77 -6.55 16.54
C TRP A 83 -9.47 -5.26 16.98
N ASP A 84 -8.70 -4.21 17.28
CA ASP A 84 -9.23 -2.91 17.66
C ASP A 84 -9.47 -2.00 16.43
N LEU A 85 -9.25 -2.51 15.21
CA LEU A 85 -9.55 -1.83 13.95
C LEU A 85 -11.01 -2.01 13.53
N ASP A 86 -11.47 -1.11 12.66
CA ASP A 86 -12.81 -1.24 12.06
C ASP A 86 -12.94 -2.52 11.23
N GLU A 87 -14.11 -3.17 11.29
CA GLU A 87 -14.40 -4.45 10.62
C GLU A 87 -14.00 -4.49 9.13
N PRO A 88 -14.30 -3.48 8.29
CA PRO A 88 -13.93 -3.52 6.87
C PRO A 88 -12.42 -3.57 6.64
N GLN A 89 -11.63 -3.00 7.56
CA GLN A 89 -10.17 -3.04 7.47
C GLN A 89 -9.66 -4.42 7.88
N ILE A 90 -10.22 -5.04 8.92
CA ILE A 90 -9.88 -6.41 9.33
C ILE A 90 -10.20 -7.39 8.21
N ASP A 91 -11.37 -7.27 7.58
CA ASP A 91 -11.79 -8.12 6.45
C ASP A 91 -10.79 -8.07 5.30
N HIS A 92 -10.31 -6.88 4.93
CA HIS A 92 -9.31 -6.71 3.88
C HIS A 92 -7.98 -7.40 4.21
N LEU A 93 -7.52 -7.26 5.46
CA LEU A 93 -6.27 -7.89 5.91
C LEU A 93 -6.39 -9.42 5.89
N LEU A 94 -7.51 -9.97 6.38
CA LEU A 94 -7.79 -11.41 6.36
C LEU A 94 -7.94 -11.95 4.93
N GLN A 95 -8.65 -11.23 4.05
CA GLN A 95 -8.79 -11.61 2.64
C GLN A 95 -7.44 -11.69 1.94
N THR A 96 -6.58 -10.69 2.16
CA THR A 96 -5.23 -10.66 1.58
C THR A 96 -4.37 -11.80 2.13
N ALA A 97 -4.35 -11.97 3.46
CA ALA A 97 -3.57 -13.02 4.12
C ALA A 97 -4.01 -14.43 3.71
N GLU A 98 -5.32 -14.71 3.64
CA GLU A 98 -5.83 -16.03 3.25
C GLU A 98 -5.62 -16.33 1.76
N ALA A 99 -5.69 -15.32 0.89
CA ALA A 99 -5.36 -15.50 -0.52
C ALA A 99 -3.88 -15.89 -0.68
N ILE A 100 -2.96 -15.15 -0.06
CA ILE A 100 -1.54 -15.50 -0.06
C ILE A 100 -1.32 -16.88 0.59
N ARG A 101 -1.99 -17.19 1.70
CA ARG A 101 -1.85 -18.50 2.37
C ARG A 101 -2.24 -19.66 1.46
N ARG A 102 -3.25 -19.50 0.61
CA ARG A 102 -3.65 -20.52 -0.36
C ARG A 102 -2.61 -20.69 -1.47
N ASP A 103 -2.10 -19.58 -1.99
CA ASP A 103 -1.24 -19.59 -3.18
C ASP A 103 0.23 -19.88 -2.81
N HIS A 104 0.66 -19.51 -1.59
CA HIS A 104 2.01 -19.71 -1.04
C HIS A 104 1.98 -20.41 0.33
N PRO A 105 1.49 -21.66 0.45
CA PRO A 105 1.16 -22.30 1.73
C PRO A 105 2.33 -22.47 2.71
N HIS A 106 3.58 -22.42 2.24
CA HIS A 106 4.78 -22.61 3.06
C HIS A 106 5.51 -21.30 3.41
N GLU A 107 5.09 -20.16 2.86
CA GLU A 107 5.72 -18.86 3.11
C GLU A 107 5.01 -18.11 4.25
N HIS A 108 5.13 -18.63 5.48
CA HIS A 108 4.41 -18.08 6.64
C HIS A 108 4.71 -16.59 6.89
N TRP A 109 5.94 -16.15 6.61
CA TRP A 109 6.32 -14.74 6.71
C TRP A 109 5.48 -13.87 5.76
N LEU A 110 5.17 -14.37 4.56
CA LEU A 110 4.39 -13.64 3.56
C LEU A 110 2.91 -13.55 3.97
N HIS A 111 2.39 -14.58 4.65
CA HIS A 111 1.03 -14.55 5.24
C HIS A 111 0.94 -13.44 6.28
N LEU A 112 1.94 -13.35 7.15
CA LEU A 112 2.02 -12.31 8.16
C LEU A 112 2.19 -10.92 7.52
N THR A 113 3.07 -10.78 6.52
CA THR A 113 3.24 -9.53 5.76
C THR A 113 1.91 -9.05 5.19
N ALA A 114 1.12 -9.94 4.57
CA ALA A 114 -0.22 -9.60 4.09
C ALA A 114 -1.20 -9.24 5.21
N LEU A 115 -1.13 -9.90 6.37
CA LEU A 115 -2.00 -9.58 7.49
C LEU A 115 -1.70 -8.18 8.07
N ILE A 116 -0.44 -7.72 8.00
CA ILE A 116 -0.03 -6.46 8.65
C ILE A 116 0.12 -5.27 7.70
N HIS A 117 0.17 -5.49 6.37
CA HIS A 117 0.61 -4.48 5.39
C HIS A 117 -0.10 -3.13 5.52
N ASP A 118 -1.39 -3.15 5.81
CA ASP A 118 -2.26 -1.97 5.84
C ASP A 118 -2.59 -1.49 7.26
N LEU A 119 -2.01 -2.09 8.30
CA LEU A 119 -2.26 -1.68 9.69
C LEU A 119 -1.87 -0.22 9.94
N GLY A 120 -0.99 0.36 9.12
CA GLY A 120 -0.64 1.78 9.24
C GLY A 120 -1.79 2.75 8.94
N LYS A 121 -2.93 2.26 8.47
CA LYS A 121 -4.17 3.04 8.39
C LYS A 121 -4.73 3.43 9.76
N VAL A 122 -4.17 2.92 10.86
CA VAL A 122 -4.39 3.44 12.22
C VAL A 122 -4.17 4.95 12.33
N LEU A 123 -3.38 5.57 11.44
CA LEU A 123 -3.22 7.02 11.38
C LEU A 123 -4.56 7.77 11.23
N LEU A 124 -5.59 7.14 10.65
CA LEU A 124 -6.96 7.69 10.56
C LEU A 124 -7.68 7.67 11.91
N HIS A 125 -7.24 6.83 12.84
CA HIS A 125 -7.91 6.63 14.12
C HIS A 125 -7.62 7.82 15.07
N PRO A 126 -8.61 8.28 15.85
CA PRO A 126 -8.44 9.40 16.78
C PRO A 126 -7.31 9.21 17.79
N ALA A 127 -7.01 7.98 18.17
CA ALA A 127 -5.92 7.68 19.12
C ALA A 127 -4.51 7.88 18.53
N PHE A 128 -4.36 7.93 17.20
CA PHE A 128 -3.06 8.11 16.54
C PHE A 128 -2.85 9.53 16.01
N GLY A 129 -3.90 10.16 15.51
CA GLY A 129 -3.85 11.53 15.06
C GLY A 129 -5.05 12.02 14.25
N GLU A 130 -5.99 11.13 13.90
CA GLU A 130 -7.14 11.48 13.05
C GLU A 130 -6.68 12.15 11.74
N GLU A 131 -5.63 11.61 11.14
CA GLU A 131 -5.03 12.19 9.94
C GLU A 131 -6.03 12.18 8.79
N PRO A 132 -6.02 13.22 7.93
CA PRO A 132 -6.89 13.22 6.77
C PRO A 132 -6.47 12.11 5.80
N GLN A 133 -7.46 11.47 5.17
CA GLN A 133 -7.25 10.30 4.31
C GLN A 133 -6.16 10.49 3.23
N TRP A 134 -6.03 11.71 2.67
CA TRP A 134 -5.05 12.02 1.64
C TRP A 134 -3.60 11.83 2.09
N CYS A 135 -3.28 11.93 3.38
CA CYS A 135 -1.92 11.69 3.89
C CYS A 135 -1.75 10.32 4.57
N VAL A 136 -2.73 9.41 4.41
CA VAL A 136 -2.66 8.06 4.98
C VAL A 136 -2.74 6.99 3.89
N VAL A 137 -3.65 7.12 2.93
CA VAL A 137 -3.90 6.09 1.90
C VAL A 137 -3.53 6.59 0.50
N GLY A 138 -3.53 5.68 -0.46
CA GLY A 138 -3.26 5.96 -1.88
C GLY A 138 -1.90 5.44 -2.32
N ASP A 139 -1.64 5.58 -3.62
CA ASP A 139 -0.33 5.25 -4.18
C ASP A 139 0.73 6.22 -3.63
N THR A 140 1.94 5.71 -3.41
CA THR A 140 3.07 6.48 -2.89
C THR A 140 4.04 6.86 -4.00
N PHE A 141 4.82 7.91 -3.77
CA PHE A 141 5.81 8.41 -4.73
C PHE A 141 7.01 9.04 -4.02
N PRO A 142 8.19 9.08 -4.67
CA PRO A 142 9.36 9.76 -4.13
C PRO A 142 9.15 11.27 -4.09
N LEU A 143 9.59 11.91 -3.00
CA LEU A 143 9.65 13.35 -2.80
C LEU A 143 11.09 13.84 -2.91
N GLY A 144 11.31 15.14 -3.11
CA GLY A 144 12.66 15.71 -3.22
C GLY A 144 13.33 15.51 -4.59
N CYS A 145 12.59 14.98 -5.56
CA CYS A 145 12.95 14.89 -6.98
C CYS A 145 11.74 15.22 -7.86
N ALA A 146 11.95 15.25 -9.19
CA ALA A 146 10.87 15.54 -10.12
C ALA A 146 9.83 14.42 -10.08
N PHE A 147 8.54 14.79 -10.06
CA PHE A 147 7.44 13.83 -10.11
C PHE A 147 7.40 13.14 -11.47
N ASP A 148 7.27 11.81 -11.48
CA ASP A 148 7.19 11.02 -12.71
C ASP A 148 5.78 11.12 -13.33
N ASN A 149 5.69 11.16 -14.66
CA ASN A 149 4.41 11.27 -15.38
C ASN A 149 3.52 10.03 -15.24
N ASN A 150 4.06 8.89 -14.82
CA ASN A 150 3.30 7.66 -14.56
C ASN A 150 2.55 7.67 -13.22
N ILE A 151 2.81 8.66 -12.36
CA ILE A 151 2.05 8.79 -11.11
C ILE A 151 0.59 9.11 -11.47
N VAL A 152 -0.35 8.36 -10.89
CA VAL A 152 -1.78 8.54 -11.11
C VAL A 152 -2.15 10.01 -10.91
N HIS A 153 -2.96 10.59 -11.80
CA HIS A 153 -3.36 12.01 -11.74
C HIS A 153 -2.20 13.02 -11.58
N HIS A 154 -1.09 12.78 -12.29
CA HIS A 154 0.10 13.62 -12.30
C HIS A 154 -0.17 15.13 -12.45
N GLN A 155 -1.21 15.53 -13.19
CA GLN A 155 -1.54 16.94 -13.45
C GLN A 155 -1.69 17.79 -12.17
N PHE A 156 -2.05 17.18 -11.03
CA PHE A 156 -2.24 17.90 -9.77
C PHE A 156 -0.91 18.36 -9.13
N PHE A 157 0.23 17.75 -9.48
CA PHE A 157 1.55 18.20 -9.00
C PHE A 157 1.92 19.60 -9.47
N LYS A 158 1.27 20.15 -10.50
CA LYS A 158 1.47 21.54 -10.93
C LYS A 158 1.25 22.55 -9.79
N GLU A 159 0.35 22.22 -8.87
CA GLU A 159 0.01 23.06 -7.72
C GLU A 159 0.92 22.82 -6.50
N ASN A 160 1.64 21.69 -6.46
CA ASN A 160 2.58 21.36 -5.39
C ASN A 160 3.74 22.37 -5.35
N PRO A 161 4.08 22.94 -4.17
CA PRO A 161 5.21 23.86 -4.05
C PRO A 161 6.57 23.23 -4.40
N ASP A 162 6.75 21.92 -4.16
CA ASP A 162 8.00 21.21 -4.47
C ASP A 162 8.28 21.14 -5.99
N SER A 163 7.24 21.18 -6.83
CA SER A 163 7.38 21.26 -8.30
C SER A 163 8.00 22.58 -8.79
N ARG A 164 8.09 23.58 -7.91
CA ARG A 164 8.75 24.87 -8.19
C ARG A 164 10.11 24.97 -7.49
N ASN A 165 10.52 23.97 -6.72
CA ASN A 165 11.79 23.99 -6.02
C ASN A 165 12.93 23.61 -6.99
N PRO A 166 13.88 24.52 -7.28
CA PRO A 166 14.96 24.24 -8.22
C PRO A 166 15.85 23.06 -7.80
N ALA A 167 15.91 22.73 -6.50
CA ALA A 167 16.66 21.57 -6.02
C ALA A 167 15.97 20.23 -6.38
N PHE A 168 14.66 20.22 -6.60
CA PHE A 168 13.88 18.99 -6.84
C PHE A 168 13.55 18.78 -8.31
N ASN A 169 13.65 19.81 -9.16
CA ASN A 169 13.18 19.80 -10.55
C ASN A 169 13.98 18.91 -11.53
N THR A 170 14.89 18.07 -11.05
CA THR A 170 15.62 17.09 -11.86
C THR A 170 15.16 15.68 -11.52
N LYS A 171 15.44 14.72 -12.41
CA LYS A 171 15.07 13.31 -12.22
C LYS A 171 15.53 12.75 -10.87
N LEU A 172 16.71 13.12 -10.41
CA LEU A 172 17.27 12.65 -9.13
C LEU A 172 17.06 13.66 -7.99
N GLY A 173 16.84 14.94 -8.30
CA GLY A 173 16.66 15.98 -7.30
C GLY A 173 17.82 16.02 -6.30
N ILE A 174 17.51 15.76 -5.03
CA ILE A 174 18.50 15.69 -3.94
C ILE A 174 19.23 14.34 -3.81
N TYR A 175 18.82 13.32 -4.57
CA TYR A 175 19.36 11.97 -4.45
C TYR A 175 20.54 11.73 -5.39
N SER A 176 21.35 10.74 -5.01
CA SER A 176 22.34 10.13 -5.89
C SER A 176 21.75 8.92 -6.61
N GLU A 177 22.34 8.56 -7.75
CA GLU A 177 21.93 7.37 -8.50
C GLU A 177 22.22 6.10 -7.67
N ASN A 178 21.28 5.14 -7.69
CA ASN A 178 21.39 3.86 -6.97
C ASN A 178 21.55 3.99 -5.44
N ILE A 179 20.99 5.04 -4.83
CA ILE A 179 21.05 5.24 -3.36
C ILE A 179 20.23 4.21 -2.55
N GLY A 180 19.33 3.46 -3.20
CA GLY A 180 18.42 2.52 -2.53
C GLY A 180 17.12 3.21 -2.06
N LEU A 181 16.02 2.45 -2.02
CA LEU A 181 14.70 2.99 -1.65
C LEU A 181 14.61 3.37 -0.17
N ASP A 182 15.40 2.73 0.67
CA ASP A 182 15.56 3.02 2.10
C ASP A 182 16.12 4.44 2.35
N ASN A 183 16.85 4.99 1.38
CA ASN A 183 17.45 6.32 1.44
C ASN A 183 16.62 7.39 0.71
N ILE A 184 15.41 7.05 0.28
CA ILE A 184 14.49 7.97 -0.41
C ILE A 184 13.38 8.42 0.55
N THR A 185 13.11 9.72 0.56
CA THR A 185 11.92 10.24 1.23
C THR A 185 10.69 9.96 0.36
N MET A 186 9.93 8.93 0.72
CA MET A 186 8.61 8.66 0.14
C MET A 186 7.54 9.59 0.71
N SER A 187 6.49 9.84 -0.07
CA SER A 187 5.24 10.47 0.40
C SER A 187 4.73 9.78 1.67
N TRP A 188 4.31 10.57 2.68
CA TRP A 188 3.87 10.02 3.96
C TRP A 188 2.55 9.26 3.84
N GLY A 189 2.44 8.13 4.54
CA GLY A 189 1.21 7.34 4.60
C GLY A 189 1.38 6.05 5.40
N HIS A 190 0.36 5.19 5.34
CA HIS A 190 0.30 3.91 6.07
C HIS A 190 1.53 3.02 5.82
N ALA A 191 2.03 2.96 4.58
CA ALA A 191 3.16 2.11 4.21
C ALA A 191 4.46 2.56 4.91
N GLU A 192 4.78 3.86 4.85
CA GLU A 192 5.96 4.42 5.52
C GLU A 192 5.85 4.28 7.05
N TYR A 193 4.66 4.50 7.61
CA TYR A 193 4.43 4.32 9.04
C TYR A 193 4.60 2.86 9.47
N MET A 194 4.08 1.90 8.69
CA MET A 194 4.29 0.48 8.95
C MET A 194 5.76 0.09 8.86
N TYR A 195 6.49 0.62 7.88
CA TYR A 195 7.92 0.41 7.76
C TYR A 195 8.67 0.87 9.02
N LEU A 196 8.36 2.08 9.52
CA LEU A 196 8.93 2.60 10.77
C LEU A 196 8.60 1.70 11.97
N GLN A 197 7.35 1.26 12.10
CA GLN A 197 6.90 0.40 13.18
C GLN A 197 7.61 -0.97 13.16
N CYS A 198 7.65 -1.63 12.00
CA CYS A 198 8.31 -2.93 11.84
C CYS A 198 9.81 -2.84 12.11
N THR A 199 10.45 -1.76 11.65
CA THR A 199 11.89 -1.52 11.89
C THR A 199 12.17 -1.31 13.38
N ALA A 200 11.37 -0.49 14.06
CA ALA A 200 11.56 -0.21 15.48
C ALA A 200 11.25 -1.40 16.40
N MET A 201 10.34 -2.28 15.98
CA MET A 201 10.02 -3.51 16.72
C MET A 201 10.99 -4.66 16.42
N GLU A 202 12.01 -4.43 15.57
CA GLU A 202 12.94 -5.46 15.09
C GLU A 202 12.19 -6.70 14.58
N LEU A 203 11.11 -6.49 13.82
CA LEU A 203 10.29 -7.59 13.33
C LEU A 203 11.10 -8.43 12.34
N ILE A 204 11.63 -9.58 12.79
CA ILE A 204 12.39 -10.50 11.95
C ILE A 204 11.41 -11.39 11.18
N LEU A 205 11.27 -11.12 9.88
CA LEU A 205 10.61 -11.99 8.92
C LEU A 205 11.68 -12.92 8.32
N SER A 206 12.00 -14.04 8.99
CA SER A 206 12.98 -15.04 8.55
C SER A 206 12.34 -16.37 8.21
#